data_AF-A0A3E1NJW4-F1
#
_entry.id   AF-A0A3E1NJW4-F1
#
_cell.length_a   1.000
_cell.length_b   1.000
_cell.length_c   1.000
_cell.angle_alpha   90.00
_cell.angle_beta   90.00
_cell.angle_gamma   90.00
#
_symmetry.space_group_name_H-M   'P 1'
#
loop_
_entity.id
_entity.type
_entity.pdbx_description
1 polymer ?
#
loop_
_entity_poly.entity_id
_entity_poly.type
_entity_poly.pdbx_seq_one_letter_code
_entity_poly.pdbx_strand_id
1 'polypeptide(L)'
;MKNLLISFTYNDLAYTAKVLVQKKNDAILYSIVLVENDANYAVKYDTFIFVEAGDGFVLLLLHADNSFDQLDWNIRYEYSEEQVYKSPEGFSLS
;
A
#
# COMPACT_ATOMS: atom_id res chain seq x y z
N MET A 1 6.03 -13.20 4.61
CA MET A 1 5.51 -12.06 3.82
C MET A 1 4.05 -11.91 4.18
N LYS A 2 3.62 -10.74 4.64
CA LYS A 2 2.21 -10.44 4.89
C LYS A 2 1.75 -9.37 3.90
N ASN A 3 0.59 -9.55 3.28
CA ASN A 3 -0.04 -8.50 2.49
C ASN A 3 -1.32 -8.07 3.19
N LEU A 4 -1.46 -6.78 3.42
CA LEU A 4 -2.58 -6.17 4.10
C LEU A 4 -3.31 -5.30 3.09
N LEU A 5 -4.63 -5.40 3.06
CA LEU A 5 -5.47 -4.40 2.43
C LEU A 5 -5.97 -3.46 3.52
N ILE A 6 -5.52 -2.22 3.48
CA ILE A 6 -5.91 -1.19 4.44
C ILE A 6 -6.88 -0.21 3.79
N SER A 7 -7.72 0.43 4.60
CA SER A 7 -8.51 1.59 4.20
C SER A 7 -8.28 2.75 5.13
N PHE A 8 -8.35 3.95 4.57
CA PHE A 8 -8.22 5.22 5.28
C PHE A 8 -9.06 6.29 4.58
N THR A 9 -9.24 7.42 5.25
CA THR A 9 -9.97 8.57 4.71
C THR A 9 -9.07 9.79 4.69
N TYR A 10 -9.12 10.56 3.61
CA TYR A 10 -8.42 11.83 3.48
C TYR A 10 -9.28 12.78 2.65
N ASN A 11 -9.44 14.03 3.11
CA ASN A 11 -10.32 15.03 2.47
C ASN A 11 -11.73 14.49 2.14
N ASP A 12 -12.36 13.81 3.10
CA ASP A 12 -13.69 13.17 2.97
C ASP A 12 -13.80 12.07 1.89
N LEU A 13 -12.67 11.65 1.30
CA LEU A 13 -12.61 10.59 0.30
C LEU A 13 -12.05 9.30 0.93
N ALA A 14 -12.66 8.17 0.57
CA ALA A 14 -12.23 6.86 1.04
C ALA A 14 -11.19 6.26 0.09
N TYR A 15 -10.08 5.80 0.66
CA TYR A 15 -8.98 5.18 -0.06
C TYR A 15 -8.77 3.74 0.39
N THR A 16 -8.17 2.95 -0.49
CA THR A 16 -7.72 1.60 -0.18
C THR A 16 -6.29 1.45 -0.67
N ALA A 17 -5.43 0.86 0.14
CA ALA A 17 -4.05 0.59 -0.22
C ALA A 17 -3.66 -0.86 0.10
N LYS A 18 -2.81 -1.40 -0.74
CA LYS A 18 -2.10 -2.64 -0.49
C LYS A 18 -0.82 -2.30 0.27
N VAL A 19 -0.65 -2.88 1.46
CA VAL A 19 0.57 -2.79 2.25
C VAL A 19 1.24 -4.15 2.24
N LEU A 20 2.46 -4.18 1.73
CA LEU A 20 3.31 -5.35 1.74
C LEU A 20 4.31 -5.22 2.89
N VAL A 21 4.32 -6.21 3.79
CA VAL A 21 5.26 -6.31 4.91
C VAL A 21 6.18 -7.51 4.67
N GLN A 22 7.46 -7.23 4.45
CA GLN A 22 8.50 -8.22 4.26
C GLN A 22 9.58 -8.11 5.33
N LYS A 23 9.77 -9.15 6.13
CA LYS A 23 10.95 -9.26 7.00
C LYS A 23 12.11 -9.82 6.18
N LYS A 24 13.21 -9.08 6.06
CA LYS A 24 14.45 -9.52 5.42
C LYS A 24 15.61 -9.30 6.40
N ASN A 25 16.18 -10.40 6.91
CA ASN A 25 17.15 -10.37 8.01
C ASN A 25 16.54 -9.67 9.25
N ASP A 26 17.24 -8.67 9.79
CA ASP A 26 16.82 -7.85 10.93
C ASP A 26 16.03 -6.58 10.53
N ALA A 27 15.74 -6.39 9.23
CA ALA A 27 14.96 -5.26 8.73
C ALA A 27 13.55 -5.69 8.33
N ILE A 28 12.56 -4.85 8.61
CA ILE A 28 11.22 -4.97 8.05
C ILE A 28 11.09 -3.93 6.94
N LEU A 29 10.74 -4.41 5.75
CA LEU A 29 10.47 -3.60 4.57
C LEU A 29 8.95 -3.44 4.42
N TYR A 30 8.53 -2.19 4.26
CA TYR A 30 7.14 -1.82 4.01
C TYR A 30 7.06 -1.20 2.63
N SER A 31 6.14 -1.67 1.80
CA SER A 31 5.70 -0.92 0.64
C SER A 31 4.20 -0.73 0.69
N ILE A 32 3.76 0.46 0.30
CA ILE A 32 2.36 0.82 0.22
C ILE A 32 2.06 1.24 -1.21
N VAL A 33 0.98 0.70 -1.76
CA VAL A 33 0.51 1.02 -3.11
C VAL A 33 -0.98 1.29 -3.03
N LEU A 34 -1.40 2.49 -3.43
CA LEU A 34 -2.81 2.83 -3.59
C LEU A 34 -3.46 1.90 -4.62
N VAL A 35 -4.64 1.39 -4.30
CA VAL A 35 -5.49 0.74 -5.29
C VAL A 35 -6.06 1.84 -6.19
N GLU A 36 -6.00 1.65 -7.51
CA GLU A 36 -6.51 2.64 -8.45
C GLU A 36 -8.00 2.91 -8.22
N ASN A 37 -8.33 4.18 -7.99
CA ASN A 37 -9.69 4.68 -7.94
C ASN A 37 -9.75 6.11 -8.46
N ASP A 38 -10.96 6.60 -8.73
CA ASP A 38 -11.17 7.96 -9.22
C ASP A 38 -10.69 9.02 -8.21
N ALA A 39 -10.61 8.73 -6.91
CA ALA A 39 -10.16 9.69 -5.89
C ALA A 39 -8.65 9.92 -5.85
N ASN A 40 -7.86 9.11 -6.56
CA ASN A 40 -6.38 9.18 -6.53
C ASN A 40 -5.83 10.48 -7.13
N TYR A 41 -6.60 11.24 -7.91
CA TYR A 41 -6.15 12.56 -8.38
C TYR A 41 -5.87 13.53 -7.23
N ALA A 42 -6.57 13.38 -6.09
CA ALA A 42 -6.47 14.31 -4.97
C ALA A 42 -5.16 14.15 -4.17
N VAL A 43 -4.44 13.05 -4.38
CA VAL A 43 -3.20 12.70 -3.68
C VAL A 43 -2.07 12.37 -4.67
N LYS A 44 -2.21 12.79 -5.93
CA LYS A 44 -1.33 12.41 -7.05
C LYS A 44 0.14 12.77 -6.83
N TYR A 45 0.40 13.85 -6.10
CA TYR A 45 1.75 14.35 -5.84
C TYR A 45 2.25 14.02 -4.43
N ASP A 46 1.40 13.39 -3.63
CA ASP A 46 1.74 13.04 -2.26
C ASP A 46 2.33 11.62 -2.23
N THR A 47 3.17 11.38 -1.25
CA THR A 47 3.81 10.07 -1.03
C THR A 47 3.23 9.43 0.22
N PHE A 48 2.66 8.24 0.07
CA PHE A 48 2.23 7.44 1.21
C PHE A 48 3.40 6.69 1.81
N ILE A 49 3.53 6.77 3.13
CA ILE A 49 4.59 6.12 3.89
C ILE A 49 3.95 5.30 5.01
N PHE A 50 4.32 4.03 5.10
CA PHE A 50 3.88 3.13 6.17
C PHE A 50 5.09 2.72 6.99
N VAL A 51 5.11 3.08 8.27
CA VAL A 51 6.28 2.92 9.16
C VAL A 51 5.90 2.28 10.48
N GLU A 52 6.84 1.53 11.06
CA GLU A 52 6.72 1.03 12.43
C GLU A 52 7.00 2.16 13.43
N ALA A 53 6.08 2.36 14.36
CA ALA A 53 6.23 3.23 15.53
C ALA A 53 6.03 2.38 16.79
N GLY A 54 6.51 2.83 17.96
CA GLY A 54 6.69 1.97 19.14
C GLY A 54 5.51 1.07 19.56
N ASP A 55 4.27 1.45 19.26
CA ASP A 55 3.03 0.73 19.56
C ASP A 55 2.34 0.07 18.35
N GLY A 56 2.92 0.18 17.15
CA GLY A 56 2.36 -0.46 15.95
C GLY A 56 2.82 0.19 14.65
N PHE A 57 1.87 0.46 13.77
CA PHE A 57 2.15 1.05 12.46
C PHE A 57 1.44 2.38 12.28
N VAL A 58 2.11 3.30 11.59
CA VAL A 58 1.58 4.62 11.26
C VAL A 58 1.54 4.77 9.75
N LEU A 59 0.43 5.31 9.25
CA LEU A 59 0.28 5.76 7.88
C LEU A 59 0.50 7.27 7.83
N LEU A 60 1.45 7.70 7.02
CA LEU A 60 1.76 9.11 6.77
C LEU A 60 1.50 9.45 5.31
N LEU A 61 0.98 10.65 5.08
CA LEU A 61 0.90 11.28 3.79
C LEU A 61 1.92 12.41 3.73
N LEU A 62 2.99 12.24 2.97
CA LEU A 62 4.01 13.26 2.76
C LEU A 62 3.64 14.11 1.55
N HIS A 63 3.46 15.41 1.77
CA HIS A 63 3.12 16.35 0.72
C HIS A 63 4.36 16.83 -0.04
N ALA A 64 4.13 17.42 -1.21
CA ALA A 64 5.21 17.96 -2.06
C ALA A 64 6.02 19.08 -1.38
N ASP A 65 5.46 19.77 -0.39
CA ASP A 65 6.13 20.80 0.40
C ASP A 65 6.90 20.25 1.62
N ASN A 66 6.95 18.93 1.78
CA ASN A 66 7.51 18.18 2.90
C ASN A 66 6.74 18.32 4.23
N SER A 67 5.56 18.92 4.23
CA SER A 67 4.61 18.73 5.34
C SER A 67 4.07 17.29 5.32
N PHE A 68 3.58 16.81 6.46
CA PHE A 68 2.98 15.49 6.53
C PHE A 68 1.73 15.47 7.38
N ASP A 69 0.76 14.66 6.95
CA ASP A 69 -0.41 14.31 7.73
C ASP A 69 -0.29 12.85 8.21
N GLN A 70 -0.65 12.62 9.47
CA GLN A 70 -0.86 11.27 9.98
C GLN A 70 -2.30 10.86 9.73
N LEU A 71 -2.50 9.74 9.03
CA LEU A 71 -3.81 9.27 8.63
C LEU A 71 -4.28 8.12 9.52
N ASP A 72 -5.52 8.19 9.96
CA ASP A 72 -6.19 7.05 10.58
C ASP A 72 -6.45 5.97 9.53
N TRP A 73 -6.07 4.73 9.85
CA TRP A 73 -6.15 3.61 8.94
C TRP A 73 -6.68 2.37 9.66
N ASN A 74 -7.30 1.47 8.90
CA ASN A 74 -7.85 0.22 9.41
C ASN A 74 -7.54 -0.94 8.44
N ILE A 75 -7.25 -2.12 9.00
CA ILE A 75 -7.09 -3.36 8.20
C ILE A 75 -8.48 -3.82 7.77
N ARG A 76 -8.69 -3.99 6.47
CA ARG A 76 -9.88 -4.65 5.94
C ARG A 76 -9.70 -6.15 5.79
N TYR A 77 -8.53 -6.58 5.31
CA TYR A 77 -8.28 -7.99 5.01
C TYR A 77 -6.77 -8.30 4.97
N GLU A 78 -6.38 -9.47 5.48
CA GLU A 78 -5.05 -10.06 5.22
C GLU A 78 -5.15 -11.00 4.03
N TYR A 79 -4.29 -10.84 3.01
CA TYR A 79 -4.30 -11.72 1.83
C TYR A 79 -2.93 -12.29 1.50
N SER A 80 -2.94 -13.50 0.93
CA SER A 80 -1.81 -14.07 0.21
C SER A 80 -2.01 -13.76 -1.27
N GLU A 81 -1.11 -13.00 -1.91
CA GLU A 81 -1.04 -13.05 -3.38
C GLU A 81 -0.58 -14.46 -3.75
N GLU A 82 -1.51 -15.31 -4.18
CA GLU A 82 -1.12 -16.47 -4.98
C GLU A 82 -0.45 -15.92 -6.23
N GLN A 83 0.84 -16.19 -6.39
CA GLN A 83 1.52 -15.95 -7.65
C GLN A 83 0.87 -16.86 -8.70
N VAL A 84 -0.17 -16.39 -9.36
CA VAL A 84 -0.67 -17.02 -10.58
C VAL A 84 0.38 -16.74 -11.65
N TYR A 85 1.37 -17.61 -11.74
CA TYR A 85 2.26 -17.69 -12.88
C TYR A 85 1.41 -18.10 -14.07
N LYS A 86 0.85 -17.12 -14.79
CA LYS A 86 0.38 -17.38 -16.15
C LYS A 86 1.65 -17.65 -16.95
N SER A 87 1.91 -18.94 -17.24
CA SER A 87 2.89 -19.30 -18.25
C SER A 87 2.63 -18.39 -19.45
N PRO A 88 3.65 -17.75 -20.05
CA PRO A 88 3.47 -17.21 -21.37
C PRO A 88 2.91 -18.35 -22.21
N GLU A 89 1.69 -18.20 -22.71
CA GLU A 89 1.13 -19.12 -23.69
C GLU A 89 2.16 -19.17 -24.80
N GLY A 90 2.82 -20.33 -24.92
CA GLY A 90 3.84 -20.54 -25.92
C GLY A 90 3.25 -20.17 -27.26
N PHE A 91 3.82 -19.17 -27.91
CA PHE A 91 3.61 -18.89 -29.32
C PHE A 91 3.99 -20.15 -30.09
N SER A 92 3.02 -21.04 -30.32
CA SER A 92 3.14 -22.17 -31.23
C SER A 92 2.77 -21.66 -32.62
N LEU A 93 3.79 -21.25 -33.38
CA LEU A 93 3.64 -21.12 -34.83
C LEU A 93 3.65 -22.54 -35.42
N SER A 94 2.46 -23.14 -35.52
CA SER A 94 2.18 -24.27 -36.40
C SER A 94 1.59 -23.78 -37.71
#